data_AF-A0A6N2QYX3-F1
#
_entry.id   AF-A0A6N2QYX3-F1
#
_cell.length_a   1.000
_cell.length_b   1.000
_cell.length_c   1.000
_cell.angle_alpha   90.00
_cell.angle_beta   90.00
_cell.angle_gamma   90.00
#
_symmetry.space_group_name_H-M   'P 1'
#
loop_
_entity.id
_entity.type
_entity.pdbx_description
1 polymer ?
#
loop_
_entity_poly.entity_id
_entity_poly.type
_entity_poly.pdbx_seq_one_letter_code
_entity_poly.pdbx_strand_id
1 'polypeptide(L)'
;MRILRIPKNSTLTLCSFDTELGTITCAASNGALSALWMSRQRFFGYPFGISEAEASSSVRLSSAATLHAWTPNGSTVSDQNASVLEQAYQWTQAFLAGANPDHSEIPLATYGTDFQLRVWNALLDIPYGECVTYADLARKVGSPRAYQAVGSAVGHNPLSLIVPCHRVASASGQVHYGGGPARKLYLLSVESKGSLH
;
A
#
# COMPACT_ATOMS: atom_id res chain seq x y z
N MET A 1 9.47 -7.64 10.08
CA MET A 1 9.01 -8.29 8.83
C MET A 1 9.73 -7.65 7.64
N ARG A 2 9.92 -8.34 6.51
CA ARG A 2 10.58 -7.77 5.31
C ARG A 2 9.73 -8.04 4.06
N ILE A 3 9.64 -7.06 3.17
CA ILE A 3 9.00 -7.20 1.86
C ILE A 3 9.88 -8.11 0.99
N LEU A 4 9.33 -9.25 0.58
CA LEU A 4 9.97 -10.18 -0.35
C LEU A 4 9.87 -9.68 -1.79
N ARG A 5 10.80 -10.12 -2.64
CA ARG A 5 10.79 -9.79 -4.07
C ARG A 5 10.07 -10.89 -4.85
N ILE A 6 9.15 -10.51 -5.73
CA ILE A 6 8.55 -11.40 -6.73
C ILE A 6 8.83 -10.93 -8.16
N PRO A 7 8.73 -11.80 -9.18
CA PRO A 7 8.81 -11.40 -10.58
C PRO A 7 7.73 -10.38 -10.98
N LYS A 8 8.04 -9.49 -11.93
CA LYS A 8 7.08 -8.50 -12.44
C LYS A 8 5.86 -9.14 -13.12
N ASN A 9 6.03 -10.31 -13.71
CA ASN A 9 5.00 -11.08 -14.41
C ASN A 9 4.34 -12.15 -13.53
N SER A 10 4.43 -12.02 -12.20
CA SER A 10 3.76 -12.95 -11.29
C SER A 10 2.25 -12.93 -11.52
N THR A 11 1.62 -14.10 -11.43
CA THR A 11 0.16 -14.20 -11.48
C THR A 11 -0.44 -13.52 -10.26
N LEU A 12 -1.42 -12.66 -10.49
CA LEU A 12 -2.11 -11.89 -9.45
C LEU A 12 -3.55 -12.36 -9.28
N THR A 13 -3.98 -12.42 -8.04
CA THR A 13 -5.38 -12.35 -7.64
C THR A 13 -5.65 -10.95 -7.12
N LEU A 14 -6.74 -10.33 -7.53
CA LEU A 14 -7.15 -9.01 -7.09
C LEU A 14 -8.48 -9.04 -6.37
N CYS A 15 -8.69 -8.08 -5.49
CA CYS A 15 -10.01 -7.68 -5.03
C CYS A 15 -10.08 -6.16 -4.98
N SER A 16 -11.29 -5.62 -5.11
CA SER A 16 -11.55 -4.19 -4.95
C SER A 16 -12.72 -3.96 -4.01
N PHE A 17 -12.65 -2.91 -3.20
CA PHE A 17 -13.70 -2.52 -2.25
C PHE A 17 -13.68 -1.01 -2.01
N ASP A 18 -14.84 -0.43 -1.68
CA ASP A 18 -14.97 1.00 -1.44
C ASP A 18 -14.66 1.37 0.01
N THR A 19 -14.07 2.56 0.18
CA THR A 19 -13.71 3.17 1.47
C THR A 19 -13.86 4.69 1.40
N GLU A 20 -13.64 5.39 2.51
CA GLU A 20 -13.56 6.85 2.57
C GLU A 20 -12.40 7.42 1.73
N LEU A 21 -11.40 6.61 1.39
CA LEU A 21 -10.29 6.99 0.50
C LEU A 21 -10.66 6.86 -0.99
N GLY A 22 -11.85 6.36 -1.29
CA GLY A 22 -12.27 5.86 -2.60
C GLY A 22 -12.08 4.34 -2.72
N THR A 23 -12.28 3.79 -3.92
CA THR A 23 -12.03 2.37 -4.18
C THR A 23 -10.58 2.01 -3.93
N ILE A 24 -10.36 1.00 -3.09
CA ILE A 24 -9.08 0.35 -2.86
C ILE A 24 -9.05 -0.93 -3.70
N THR A 25 -7.91 -1.18 -4.34
CA THR A 25 -7.62 -2.43 -5.04
C THR A 25 -6.40 -3.08 -4.41
N CYS A 26 -6.58 -4.30 -3.93
CA CYS A 26 -5.51 -5.15 -3.44
C CYS A 26 -5.13 -6.18 -4.50
N ALA A 27 -3.87 -6.57 -4.53
CA ALA A 27 -3.38 -7.69 -5.33
C ALA A 27 -2.53 -8.62 -4.47
N ALA A 28 -2.73 -9.92 -4.61
CA ALA A 28 -1.98 -10.97 -3.94
C ALA A 28 -1.35 -11.94 -4.95
N SER A 29 -0.20 -12.48 -4.60
CA SER A 29 0.51 -13.50 -5.36
C SER A 29 1.18 -14.49 -4.41
N ASN A 30 1.01 -15.78 -4.64
CA ASN A 30 1.59 -16.88 -3.85
C ASN A 30 1.41 -16.70 -2.33
N GLY A 31 0.22 -16.30 -1.88
CA GLY A 31 -0.08 -16.13 -0.46
C GLY A 31 0.61 -14.93 0.19
N ALA A 32 0.94 -13.90 -0.58
CA ALA A 32 1.46 -12.63 -0.09
C ALA A 32 0.79 -11.45 -0.77
N LEU A 33 0.61 -10.36 -0.04
CA LEU A 33 0.11 -9.10 -0.57
C LEU A 33 1.20 -8.46 -1.42
N SER A 34 0.86 -8.20 -2.67
CA SER A 34 1.77 -7.66 -3.68
C SER A 34 1.49 -6.20 -4.01
N ALA A 35 0.25 -5.75 -3.83
CA ALA A 35 -0.11 -4.36 -3.93
C ALA A 35 -1.37 -4.00 -3.13
N LEU A 36 -1.46 -2.72 -2.77
CA LEU A 36 -2.64 -2.03 -2.27
C LEU A 36 -2.61 -0.62 -2.86
N TRP A 37 -3.56 -0.33 -3.74
CA TRP A 37 -3.67 0.93 -4.46
C TRP A 37 -5.00 1.61 -4.17
N MET A 38 -5.02 2.94 -4.15
CA MET A 38 -6.24 3.73 -4.12
C MET A 38 -6.56 4.29 -5.52
N SER A 39 -7.83 4.39 -5.86
CA SER A 39 -8.27 5.01 -7.11
C SER A 39 -7.66 6.41 -7.33
N ARG A 40 -7.32 6.73 -8.58
CA ARG A 40 -6.68 7.99 -9.00
C ARG A 40 -5.32 8.28 -8.37
N GLN A 41 -4.65 7.30 -7.76
CA GLN A 41 -3.28 7.51 -7.30
C GLN A 41 -2.33 7.56 -8.52
N ARG A 42 -1.29 8.40 -8.44
CA ARG A 42 -0.38 8.67 -9.58
C ARG A 42 0.26 7.42 -10.22
N PHE A 43 0.49 6.37 -9.44
CA PHE A 43 1.12 5.12 -9.89
C PHE A 43 0.21 3.91 -9.65
N PHE A 44 -1.09 4.05 -9.91
CA PHE A 44 -2.01 2.92 -9.86
C PHE A 44 -1.54 1.78 -10.77
N GLY A 45 -1.63 0.55 -10.28
CA GLY A 45 -1.28 -0.65 -11.04
C GLY A 45 0.22 -0.89 -11.24
N TYR A 46 1.09 0.07 -10.91
CA TYR A 46 2.53 -0.17 -10.89
C TYR A 46 2.87 -1.14 -9.73
N PRO A 47 3.78 -2.11 -9.95
CA PRO A 47 4.57 -2.39 -11.16
C PRO A 47 3.93 -3.38 -12.14
N PHE A 48 2.73 -3.88 -11.86
CA PHE A 48 2.13 -5.04 -12.51
C PHE A 48 1.30 -4.71 -13.77
N GLY A 49 1.04 -3.43 -14.04
CA GLY A 49 0.32 -3.00 -15.25
C GLY A 49 -1.19 -3.16 -15.20
N ILE A 50 -1.77 -3.16 -14.00
CA ILE A 50 -3.23 -3.24 -13.80
C ILE A 50 -3.85 -1.87 -14.07
N SER A 51 -4.84 -1.78 -14.96
CA SER A 51 -5.55 -0.52 -15.20
C SER A 51 -6.62 -0.26 -14.14
N GLU A 52 -6.89 1.02 -13.83
CA GLU A 52 -7.99 1.39 -12.93
C GLU A 52 -9.33 0.87 -13.45
N ALA A 53 -9.59 0.99 -14.76
CA ALA A 53 -10.82 0.53 -15.37
C ALA A 53 -11.07 -0.98 -15.18
N GLU A 54 -10.00 -1.78 -15.27
CA GLU A 54 -10.07 -3.22 -15.00
C GLU A 54 -10.32 -3.52 -13.53
N ALA A 55 -9.65 -2.78 -12.64
CA ALA A 55 -9.72 -2.98 -11.20
C ALA A 55 -11.05 -2.50 -10.59
N SER A 56 -11.65 -1.46 -11.12
CA SER A 56 -12.87 -0.81 -10.60
C SER A 56 -14.13 -1.17 -11.37
N SER A 57 -14.12 -2.26 -12.15
CA SER A 57 -15.34 -2.77 -12.80
C SER A 57 -16.39 -3.10 -11.73
N SER A 58 -17.62 -2.64 -11.91
CA SER A 58 -18.71 -2.87 -10.95
C SER A 58 -19.01 -4.34 -10.70
N VAL A 59 -18.78 -5.20 -11.69
CA VAL A 59 -18.90 -6.67 -11.57
C VAL A 59 -17.86 -7.25 -10.61
N ARG A 60 -16.75 -6.53 -10.39
CA ARG A 60 -15.59 -6.99 -9.62
C ARG A 60 -15.48 -6.30 -8.26
N LEU A 61 -16.42 -5.43 -7.91
CA LEU A 61 -16.46 -4.76 -6.61
C LEU A 61 -16.98 -5.73 -5.54
N SER A 62 -16.26 -5.78 -4.43
CA SER A 62 -16.69 -6.49 -3.24
C SER A 62 -17.85 -5.75 -2.58
N SER A 63 -18.71 -6.51 -1.91
CA SER A 63 -19.72 -5.95 -1.01
C SER A 63 -19.22 -5.98 0.43
N ALA A 64 -19.91 -5.27 1.33
CA ALA A 64 -19.63 -5.37 2.77
C ALA A 64 -19.75 -6.80 3.33
N ALA A 65 -20.51 -7.68 2.68
CA ALA A 65 -20.74 -9.05 3.13
C ALA A 65 -19.82 -10.08 2.45
N THR A 66 -19.17 -9.75 1.35
CA THR A 66 -18.41 -10.72 0.56
C THR A 66 -17.32 -10.04 -0.26
N LEU A 67 -16.08 -10.46 -0.02
CA LEU A 67 -14.92 -10.06 -0.79
C LEU A 67 -14.89 -10.81 -2.13
N HIS A 68 -14.92 -10.07 -3.24
CA HIS A 68 -14.93 -10.64 -4.58
C HIS A 68 -13.51 -10.67 -5.15
N ALA A 69 -12.84 -11.81 -5.00
CA ALA A 69 -11.51 -12.04 -5.55
C ALA A 69 -11.59 -12.58 -6.99
N TRP A 70 -10.69 -12.12 -7.86
CA TRP A 70 -10.64 -12.50 -9.27
C TRP A 70 -9.20 -12.47 -9.80
N THR A 71 -8.96 -13.08 -10.96
CA THR A 71 -7.66 -13.04 -11.65
C THR A 71 -7.82 -12.37 -13.02
N PRO A 72 -6.85 -11.56 -13.49
CA PRO A 72 -6.95 -10.88 -14.80
C PRO A 72 -7.11 -11.84 -15.97
N ASN A 73 -6.52 -13.04 -15.85
CA ASN A 73 -6.54 -14.07 -16.88
C ASN A 73 -7.70 -15.08 -16.71
N GLY A 74 -8.60 -14.89 -15.74
CA GLY A 74 -9.73 -15.79 -15.48
C GLY A 74 -9.35 -17.15 -14.88
N SER A 75 -8.11 -17.32 -14.40
CA SER A 75 -7.69 -18.50 -13.64
C SER A 75 -8.38 -18.59 -12.27
N THR A 76 -8.44 -19.79 -11.72
CA THR A 76 -8.96 -20.04 -10.37
C THR A 76 -8.19 -19.23 -9.32
N VAL A 77 -8.93 -18.64 -8.39
CA VAL A 77 -8.36 -17.98 -7.22
C VAL A 77 -7.91 -19.04 -6.22
N SER A 78 -6.66 -18.96 -5.74
CA SER A 78 -6.18 -19.86 -4.69
C SER A 78 -6.65 -19.41 -3.30
N ASP A 79 -6.86 -20.38 -2.40
CA ASP A 79 -7.26 -20.11 -1.02
C ASP A 79 -6.25 -19.23 -0.27
N GLN A 80 -4.96 -19.41 -0.56
CA GLN A 80 -3.88 -18.61 0.02
C GLN A 80 -3.99 -17.13 -0.40
N ASN A 81 -4.24 -16.86 -1.68
CA ASN A 81 -4.41 -15.50 -2.16
C ASN A 81 -5.71 -14.88 -1.62
N ALA A 82 -6.80 -15.64 -1.61
CA ALA A 82 -8.07 -15.18 -1.04
C ALA A 82 -7.93 -14.80 0.45
N SER A 83 -7.25 -15.65 1.24
CA SER A 83 -7.01 -15.39 2.66
C SER A 83 -6.22 -14.11 2.90
N VAL A 84 -5.16 -13.84 2.14
CA VAL A 84 -4.37 -12.62 2.31
C VAL A 84 -5.12 -11.37 1.87
N LEU A 85 -5.96 -11.46 0.83
CA LEU A 85 -6.81 -10.36 0.43
C LEU A 85 -7.88 -10.03 1.50
N GLU A 86 -8.43 -11.05 2.15
CA GLU A 86 -9.35 -10.90 3.29
C GLU A 86 -8.64 -10.23 4.48
N GLN A 87 -7.42 -10.67 4.83
CA GLN A 87 -6.62 -10.03 5.88
C GLN A 87 -6.32 -8.56 5.55
N ALA A 88 -5.95 -8.25 4.31
CA ALA A 88 -5.69 -6.88 3.88
C ALA A 88 -6.95 -6.01 3.93
N TYR A 89 -8.12 -6.57 3.60
CA TYR A 89 -9.41 -5.89 3.75
C TYR A 89 -9.70 -5.58 5.22
N GLN A 90 -9.64 -6.58 6.10
CA GLN A 90 -9.90 -6.42 7.53
C GLN A 90 -8.93 -5.43 8.19
N TRP A 91 -7.64 -5.52 7.86
CA TRP A 91 -6.61 -4.58 8.31
C TRP A 91 -6.94 -3.15 7.87
N THR A 92 -7.36 -2.98 6.61
CA THR A 92 -7.73 -1.66 6.07
C THR A 92 -8.94 -1.09 6.81
N GLN A 93 -9.98 -1.88 7.06
CA GLN A 93 -11.16 -1.44 7.80
C GLN A 93 -10.79 -1.03 9.23
N ALA A 94 -10.01 -1.85 9.94
CA ALA A 94 -9.55 -1.55 11.30
C ALA A 94 -8.70 -0.26 11.36
N PHE A 95 -7.76 -0.09 10.42
CA PHE A 95 -6.94 1.10 10.31
C PHE A 95 -7.80 2.36 10.09
N LEU A 96 -8.74 2.33 9.14
CA LEU A 96 -9.61 3.47 8.84
C LEU A 96 -10.58 3.81 9.98
N ALA A 97 -10.94 2.82 10.80
CA ALA A 97 -11.68 3.02 12.04
C ALA A 97 -10.83 3.66 13.17
N GLY A 98 -9.54 3.93 12.94
CA GLY A 98 -8.63 4.57 13.89
C GLY A 98 -7.82 3.60 14.76
N ALA A 99 -7.92 2.29 14.53
CA ALA A 99 -7.07 1.32 15.21
C ALA A 99 -5.65 1.32 14.63
N ASN A 100 -4.71 0.75 15.39
CA ASN A 100 -3.34 0.45 14.92
C ASN A 100 -3.18 -1.08 14.75
N PRO A 101 -3.79 -1.69 13.72
CA PRO A 101 -3.68 -3.13 13.51
C PRO A 101 -2.24 -3.53 13.13
N ASP A 102 -1.76 -4.64 13.70
CA ASP A 102 -0.45 -5.16 13.34
C ASP A 102 -0.46 -5.68 11.90
N HIS A 103 0.50 -5.19 11.10
CA HIS A 103 0.66 -5.63 9.71
C HIS A 103 1.57 -6.85 9.59
N SER A 104 2.21 -7.30 10.69
CA SER A 104 3.16 -8.42 10.68
C SER A 104 2.53 -9.77 10.28
N GLU A 105 1.22 -9.89 10.40
CA GLU A 105 0.45 -11.07 10.02
C GLU A 105 0.19 -11.17 8.51
N ILE A 106 0.36 -10.06 7.77
CA ILE A 106 0.13 -10.01 6.31
C ILE A 106 1.46 -10.22 5.59
N PRO A 107 1.71 -11.37 4.94
CA PRO A 107 2.96 -11.56 4.20
C PRO A 107 3.06 -10.57 3.04
N LEU A 108 4.17 -9.86 2.92
CA LEU A 108 4.36 -8.84 1.89
C LEU A 108 5.38 -9.29 0.84
N ALA A 109 4.99 -9.30 -0.44
CA ALA A 109 5.89 -9.65 -1.53
C ALA A 109 5.55 -8.90 -2.82
N THR A 110 6.45 -8.05 -3.31
CA THR A 110 6.20 -7.20 -4.49
C THR A 110 7.42 -7.13 -5.41
N TYR A 111 7.25 -6.55 -6.61
CA TYR A 111 8.35 -6.30 -7.53
C TYR A 111 8.93 -4.89 -7.30
N GLY A 112 10.25 -4.78 -7.26
CA GLY A 112 10.96 -3.51 -7.16
C GLY A 112 12.47 -3.68 -7.30
N THR A 113 13.17 -2.59 -7.58
CA THR A 113 14.64 -2.55 -7.54
C THR A 113 15.16 -2.74 -6.10
N ASP A 114 16.45 -3.06 -5.93
CA ASP A 114 17.02 -3.18 -4.57
C ASP A 114 16.95 -1.86 -3.79
N PHE A 115 17.05 -0.74 -4.49
CA PHE A 115 16.88 0.57 -3.88
C PHE A 115 15.43 0.81 -3.43
N GLN A 116 14.45 0.54 -4.30
CA GLN A 116 13.04 0.65 -3.94
C GLN A 116 12.67 -0.25 -2.75
N LEU A 117 13.04 -1.54 -2.79
CA LEU A 117 12.77 -2.48 -1.70
C LEU A 117 13.43 -2.01 -0.39
N ARG A 118 14.65 -1.47 -0.41
CA ARG A 118 15.28 -0.90 0.79
C ARG A 118 14.49 0.29 1.34
N VAL A 119 14.05 1.20 0.47
CA VAL A 119 13.23 2.35 0.87
C VAL A 119 11.89 1.90 1.46
N TRP A 120 11.18 0.97 0.80
CA TRP A 120 9.89 0.48 1.27
C TRP A 120 10.00 -0.30 2.58
N ASN A 121 11.06 -1.08 2.79
CA ASN A 121 11.31 -1.71 4.07
C ASN A 121 11.60 -0.66 5.17
N ALA A 122 12.37 0.38 4.86
CA ALA A 122 12.62 1.46 5.82
C ALA A 122 11.35 2.27 6.18
N LEU A 123 10.34 2.29 5.30
CA LEU A 123 9.03 2.88 5.60
C LEU A 123 8.24 2.07 6.65
N LEU A 124 8.32 0.73 6.61
CA LEU A 124 7.61 -0.13 7.57
C LEU A 124 8.07 0.09 9.02
N ASP A 125 9.31 0.54 9.20
CA ASP A 125 9.86 0.86 10.51
C ASP A 125 9.38 2.21 11.07
N ILE A 126 8.63 3.01 10.31
CA ILE A 126 8.10 4.29 10.80
C ILE A 126 6.88 3.98 11.68
N PRO A 127 6.89 4.30 12.98
CA PRO A 127 5.80 3.96 13.88
C PRO A 127 4.46 4.60 13.49
N TYR A 128 3.36 4.02 13.95
CA TYR A 128 2.02 4.59 13.81
C TYR A 128 1.94 5.95 14.54
N GLY A 129 1.39 6.96 13.89
CA GLY A 129 1.28 8.32 14.45
C GLY A 129 2.56 9.15 14.34
N GLU A 130 3.68 8.57 13.89
CA GLU A 130 4.95 9.25 13.73
C GLU A 130 5.20 9.66 12.27
N CYS A 131 6.00 10.70 12.06
CA CYS A 131 6.42 11.15 10.74
C CYS A 131 7.95 11.31 10.67
N VAL A 132 8.51 11.04 9.50
CA VAL A 132 9.93 11.27 9.20
C VAL A 132 10.07 12.13 7.96
N THR A 133 11.19 12.83 7.80
CA THR A 133 11.45 13.57 6.55
C THR A 133 12.03 12.66 5.47
N TYR A 134 11.94 13.09 4.21
CA TYR A 134 12.70 12.46 3.11
C TYR A 134 14.20 12.40 3.39
N ALA A 135 14.74 13.35 4.17
CA ALA A 135 16.14 13.38 4.53
C ALA A 135 16.50 12.32 5.56
N ASP A 136 15.63 12.11 6.55
CA ASP A 136 15.78 11.02 7.54
C ASP A 136 15.76 9.66 6.84
N LEU A 137 14.80 9.48 5.93
CA LEU A 137 14.68 8.25 5.15
C LEU A 137 15.92 8.02 4.26
N ALA A 138 16.44 9.07 3.62
CA ALA A 138 17.66 8.99 2.81
C ALA A 138 18.89 8.59 3.64
N ARG A 139 19.04 9.13 4.85
CA ARG A 139 20.09 8.72 5.80
C ARG A 139 19.91 7.26 6.20
N LYS A 140 18.68 6.86 6.56
CA LYS A 140 18.34 5.51 7.02
C LYS A 140 18.65 4.44 5.97
N VAL A 141 18.44 4.72 4.68
CA VAL A 141 18.75 3.77 3.60
C VAL A 141 20.21 3.84 3.11
N GLY A 142 21.08 4.55 3.83
CA GLY A 142 22.50 4.68 3.50
C GLY A 142 22.79 5.50 2.24
N SER A 143 21.85 6.36 1.83
CA SER A 143 21.97 7.19 0.62
C SER A 143 21.66 8.65 0.94
N PRO A 144 22.42 9.30 1.84
CA PRO A 144 22.07 10.61 2.41
C PRO A 144 21.99 11.74 1.37
N ARG A 145 22.60 11.59 0.19
CA ARG A 145 22.56 12.59 -0.89
C ARG A 145 21.47 12.32 -1.93
N ALA A 146 20.68 11.25 -1.78
CA ALA A 146 19.76 10.75 -2.80
C ALA A 146 18.29 11.10 -2.54
N TYR A 147 18.00 12.30 -2.01
CA TYR A 147 16.65 12.70 -1.60
C TYR A 147 15.60 12.59 -2.72
N GLN A 148 15.97 12.95 -3.95
CA GLN A 148 15.08 12.83 -5.12
C GLN A 148 14.77 11.37 -5.47
N ALA A 149 15.79 10.50 -5.41
CA ALA A 149 15.61 9.06 -5.67
C ALA A 149 14.74 8.42 -4.59
N VAL A 150 14.94 8.78 -3.32
CA VAL A 150 14.07 8.36 -2.21
C VAL A 150 12.64 8.84 -2.45
N GLY A 151 12.44 10.11 -2.79
CA GLY A 151 11.12 10.65 -3.11
C GLY A 151 10.41 9.90 -4.24
N SER A 152 11.16 9.56 -5.30
CA SER A 152 10.65 8.73 -6.39
C SER A 152 10.27 7.33 -5.91
N ALA A 153 11.11 6.66 -5.11
CA ALA A 153 10.83 5.34 -4.57
C ALA A 153 9.61 5.33 -3.63
N VAL A 154 9.48 6.34 -2.75
CA VAL A 154 8.31 6.55 -1.88
C VAL A 154 7.04 6.70 -2.72
N GLY A 155 7.09 7.50 -3.80
CA GLY A 155 5.97 7.69 -4.71
C GLY A 155 5.53 6.42 -5.43
N HIS A 156 6.48 5.54 -5.79
CA HIS A 156 6.22 4.28 -6.48
C HIS A 156 5.86 3.10 -5.55
N ASN A 157 5.58 3.36 -4.26
CA ASN A 157 5.18 2.32 -3.32
C ASN A 157 3.89 1.61 -3.80
N PRO A 158 3.94 0.31 -4.16
CA PRO A 158 2.76 -0.41 -4.62
C PRO A 158 1.87 -0.88 -3.46
N LEU A 159 2.37 -0.87 -2.22
CA LEU A 159 1.70 -1.36 -1.01
C LEU A 159 1.28 -0.16 -0.15
N SER A 160 0.52 0.78 -0.72
CA SER A 160 0.09 1.97 0.04
C SER A 160 -0.72 1.55 1.27
N LEU A 161 -0.87 2.48 2.24
CA LEU A 161 -1.49 2.22 3.55
C LEU A 161 -0.62 1.34 4.46
N ILE A 162 -0.38 0.08 4.09
CA ILE A 162 0.41 -0.89 4.88
C ILE A 162 1.89 -0.52 4.91
N VAL A 163 2.48 -0.20 3.75
CA VAL A 163 3.79 0.45 3.69
C VAL A 163 3.53 1.96 3.77
N PRO A 164 3.82 2.64 4.90
CA PRO A 164 3.20 3.91 5.25
C PRO A 164 3.91 5.11 4.60
N CYS A 165 3.85 5.20 3.27
CA CYS A 165 4.44 6.32 2.52
C CYS A 165 3.81 7.69 2.86
N HIS A 166 2.60 7.72 3.43
CA HIS A 166 1.96 8.94 3.92
C HIS A 166 2.68 9.57 5.13
N ARG A 167 3.45 8.78 5.90
CA ARG A 167 4.24 9.26 7.05
C ARG A 167 5.54 9.98 6.68
N VAL A 168 5.85 10.11 5.39
CA VAL A 168 7.05 10.84 4.93
C VAL A 168 6.73 12.30 4.64
N ALA A 169 7.26 13.24 5.41
CA ALA A 169 7.02 14.67 5.30
C ALA A 169 8.09 15.42 4.48
N SER A 170 7.69 16.53 3.86
CA SER A 170 8.65 17.50 3.31
C SER A 170 9.13 18.43 4.41
N ALA A 171 10.43 18.72 4.45
CA ALA A 171 10.99 19.74 5.34
C ALA A 171 10.49 21.16 5.00
N SER A 172 10.01 21.39 3.77
CA SER A 172 9.45 22.67 3.34
C SER A 172 8.00 22.92 3.78
N GLY A 173 7.36 21.97 4.49
CA GLY A 173 5.94 22.05 4.86
C GLY A 173 4.97 21.70 3.72
N GLN A 174 5.45 21.47 2.50
CA GLN A 174 4.61 21.03 1.39
C GLN A 174 4.09 19.59 1.59
N VAL A 175 2.79 19.39 1.38
CA VAL A 175 2.14 18.08 1.52
C VAL A 175 2.10 17.39 0.15
N HIS A 176 3.04 16.46 -0.05
CA HIS A 176 3.08 15.59 -1.22
C HIS A 176 2.67 14.16 -0.87
N TYR A 177 1.86 13.55 -1.73
CA TYR A 177 1.45 12.15 -1.63
C TYR A 177 0.99 11.62 -2.99
N GLY A 178 1.32 10.35 -3.30
CA GLY A 178 0.90 9.72 -4.56
C GLY A 178 -0.62 9.61 -4.72
N GLY A 179 -1.34 9.46 -3.60
CA GLY A 179 -2.81 9.52 -3.54
C GLY A 179 -3.40 10.94 -3.39
N GLY A 180 -2.57 11.99 -3.42
CA GLY A 180 -3.01 13.38 -3.28
C GLY A 180 -2.99 13.91 -1.83
N PRO A 181 -2.85 15.24 -1.65
CA PRO A 181 -2.63 15.85 -0.34
C PRO A 181 -3.78 15.63 0.64
N ALA A 182 -5.04 15.67 0.18
CA ALA A 182 -6.21 15.47 1.03
C ALA A 182 -6.21 14.08 1.70
N ARG A 183 -5.91 13.02 0.94
CA ARG A 183 -5.81 11.65 1.49
C ARG A 183 -4.72 11.53 2.54
N LYS A 184 -3.55 12.13 2.30
CA LYS A 184 -2.46 12.11 3.27
C LYS A 184 -2.85 12.78 4.58
N LEU A 185 -3.47 13.95 4.54
CA LEU A 185 -3.93 14.64 5.74
C LEU A 185 -5.00 13.82 6.49
N TYR A 186 -5.93 13.20 5.76
CA TYR A 186 -6.92 12.30 6.34
C TYR A 186 -6.25 11.11 7.04
N LEU A 187 -5.33 10.41 6.39
CA LEU A 187 -4.60 9.27 6.96
C LEU A 187 -3.85 9.65 8.25
N LEU A 188 -3.13 10.78 8.24
CA LEU A 188 -2.46 11.29 9.44
C LEU A 188 -3.45 11.64 10.56
N SER A 189 -4.65 12.12 10.22
CA SER A 189 -5.70 12.41 11.20
C SER A 189 -6.31 11.14 11.81
N VAL A 190 -6.44 10.06 11.04
CA VAL A 190 -6.86 8.74 11.53
C VAL A 190 -5.84 8.25 12.55
N GLU A 191 -4.55 8.37 12.23
CA GLU A 191 -3.47 7.96 13.14
C GLU A 191 -3.43 8.80 14.43
N SER A 192 -3.70 10.10 14.34
CA SER A 192 -3.71 10.99 15.50
C SER A 192 -4.89 10.74 16.45
N LYS A 193 -6.04 10.27 15.93
CA LYS A 193 -7.22 9.93 16.75
C LYS A 193 -7.01 8.67 17.58
N GLY A 194 -6.24 7.70 17.05
CA GLY A 194 -5.92 6.45 17.74
C GLY A 194 -4.89 6.61 18.86
N SER A 195 -4.13 7.71 18.89
CA SER A 195 -3.09 7.98 19.90
C SER A 195 -3.62 8.63 21.20
N LEU A 196 -4.94 8.80 21.35
CA LEU A 196 -5.58 9.35 22.57
C LEU A 196 -5.91 8.25 23.60
N HIS A 197 -4.94 7.40 23.95
CA HIS A 197 -5.06 6.41 25.02
C HIS A 197 -3.86 6.45 25.97
#